data_AF-A0A6N8BLX6-F1
#
_entry.id   AF-A0A6N8BLX6-F1
#
_cell.length_a   1.000
_cell.length_b   1.000
_cell.length_c   1.000
_cell.angle_alpha   90.00
_cell.angle_beta   90.00
_cell.angle_gamma   90.00
#
_symmetry.space_group_name_H-M   'P 1'
#
loop_
_entity.id
_entity.type
_entity.pdbx_description
1 polymer ?
#
loop_
_entity_poly.entity_id
_entity_poly.type
_entity_poly.pdbx_seq_one_letter_code
_entity_poly.pdbx_strand_id
1 'polypeptide(L)'
;MQNLFRAIPSVDASLAALHRAEAALADSQQTPHALLRDLVAAFWDNKRESIRAGACKNGEELRLEHQLPALLEFVQRGLRPRFRSALNATGVVVHTNMGRSVLAEEARQAVIRAATGYCNLELDLATGGRGSRHALVEELICRITGAEAALVVNNNAAAVLLVLDTFCKGGEVVVSRGELVEIGGSFRIPEVMEKSGATLREVGATNRTHLRDYSAAINENTRALMRVHTSNYRIVGFHSAVSLPELSALAHEHGLPLIEDLGSGSLMDFSSCGLPNEPTVPEVLAKGADIATFSGDKVLGGPQAGIITGRKGMIDQLKRNPLTRALRCDKLCLSALEATLRLYLDPEKARQSVPTLRMITCPPAELAKAARSLANKLRKGLNTQETLCEIDVREDVSRVGGGAFPQYDLPTTLVRIRPAGCSLTALKAALLETVPPLIGRLEDDAFCLDPRTLDIREYPDVLRVLRQALDTASRHTR
;
A
#
# COMPACT_ATOMS: atom_id res chain seq x y z
N MET A 1 -41.46 27.82 12.53
CA MET A 1 -40.48 27.29 11.55
C MET A 1 -39.80 28.41 10.75
N GLN A 2 -40.53 29.34 10.10
CA GLN A 2 -39.92 30.49 9.37
C GLN A 2 -38.98 31.37 10.21
N ASN A 3 -39.27 31.60 11.50
CA ASN A 3 -38.40 32.37 12.40
C ASN A 3 -37.05 31.69 12.71
N LEU A 4 -36.94 30.36 12.57
CA LEU A 4 -35.69 29.63 12.82
C LEU A 4 -34.70 29.81 11.65
N PHE A 5 -35.19 29.80 10.40
CA PHE A 5 -34.33 30.04 9.24
C PHE A 5 -33.73 31.45 9.22
N ARG A 6 -34.43 32.45 9.80
CA ARG A 6 -33.93 33.81 9.95
C ARG A 6 -32.85 33.96 11.03
N ALA A 7 -32.74 32.99 11.95
CA ALA A 7 -31.71 32.98 12.99
C ALA A 7 -30.35 32.49 12.48
N ILE A 8 -30.27 31.95 11.24
CA ILE A 8 -29.01 31.55 10.61
C ILE A 8 -28.20 32.79 10.21
N PRO A 9 -26.94 32.93 10.67
CA PRO A 9 -26.05 34.03 10.30
C PRO A 9 -25.75 34.07 8.80
N SER A 10 -25.36 35.24 8.29
CA SER A 10 -24.81 35.34 6.94
C SER A 10 -23.44 34.65 6.86
N VAL A 11 -23.08 34.23 5.64
CA VAL A 11 -21.76 33.66 5.35
C VAL A 11 -20.66 34.67 5.69
N ASP A 12 -20.83 35.94 5.32
CA ASP A 12 -19.84 36.99 5.59
C ASP A 12 -19.63 37.24 7.09
N ALA A 13 -20.71 37.23 7.89
CA ALA A 13 -20.60 37.36 9.34
C ALA A 13 -19.84 36.16 9.95
N SER A 14 -20.11 34.97 9.43
CA SER A 14 -19.44 33.73 9.85
C SER A 14 -17.95 33.73 9.51
N LEU A 15 -17.59 34.15 8.29
CA LEU A 15 -16.20 34.32 7.86
C LEU A 15 -15.45 35.32 8.74
N ALA A 16 -16.07 36.48 9.02
CA ALA A 16 -15.46 37.48 9.89
C ALA A 16 -15.23 36.96 11.32
N ALA A 17 -16.14 36.13 11.85
CA ALA A 17 -15.96 35.51 13.15
C ALA A 17 -14.86 34.43 13.14
N LEU A 18 -14.78 33.61 12.08
CA LEU A 18 -13.71 32.62 11.91
C LEU A 18 -12.33 33.27 11.86
N HIS A 19 -12.17 34.35 11.07
CA HIS A 19 -10.89 35.09 11.00
C HIS A 19 -10.47 35.69 12.36
N ARG A 20 -11.43 36.11 13.19
CA ARG A 20 -11.15 36.59 14.55
C ARG A 20 -10.79 35.46 15.51
N ALA A 21 -11.42 34.31 15.37
CA ALA A 21 -11.20 33.15 16.23
C ALA A 21 -9.87 32.44 15.91
N GLU A 22 -9.50 32.36 14.63
CA GLU A 22 -8.29 31.68 14.17
C GLU A 22 -7.63 32.48 13.05
N ALA A 23 -6.57 33.22 13.41
CA ALA A 23 -5.86 34.10 12.48
C ALA A 23 -5.29 33.37 11.26
N ALA A 24 -4.95 32.08 11.38
CA ALA A 24 -4.46 31.26 10.27
C ALA A 24 -5.51 31.07 9.15
N LEU A 25 -6.80 31.13 9.48
CA LEU A 25 -7.87 31.05 8.47
C LEU A 25 -7.98 32.33 7.63
N ALA A 26 -7.44 33.45 8.12
CA ALA A 26 -7.40 34.71 7.41
C ALA A 26 -6.22 34.82 6.41
N ASP A 27 -5.23 33.92 6.51
CA ASP A 27 -4.11 33.88 5.58
C ASP A 27 -4.52 33.18 4.28
N SER A 28 -4.69 33.96 3.22
CA SER A 28 -5.08 33.46 1.90
C SER A 28 -4.03 32.58 1.23
N GLN A 29 -2.77 32.61 1.69
CA GLN A 29 -1.74 31.69 1.22
C GLN A 29 -1.89 30.29 1.85
N GLN A 30 -2.49 30.21 3.03
CA GLN A 30 -2.71 28.95 3.75
C GLN A 30 -4.13 28.41 3.56
N THR A 31 -5.11 29.30 3.39
CA THR A 31 -6.53 28.95 3.32
C THR A 31 -7.16 29.51 2.04
N PRO A 32 -7.51 28.67 1.06
CA PRO A 32 -8.20 29.13 -0.14
C PRO A 32 -9.57 29.71 0.20
N HIS A 33 -9.74 31.03 0.03
CA HIS A 33 -10.97 31.75 0.42
C HIS A 33 -12.25 31.16 -0.20
N ALA A 34 -12.19 30.69 -1.45
CA ALA A 34 -13.32 30.04 -2.10
C ALA A 34 -13.76 28.76 -1.36
N LEU A 35 -12.81 27.92 -0.97
CA LEU A 35 -13.08 26.70 -0.22
C LEU A 35 -13.64 27.02 1.17
N LEU A 36 -13.06 28.01 1.87
CA LEU A 36 -13.55 28.44 3.17
C LEU A 36 -15.01 28.91 3.10
N ARG A 37 -15.37 29.72 2.11
CA ARG A 37 -16.74 30.18 1.88
C ARG A 37 -17.69 29.02 1.60
N ASP A 38 -17.29 28.06 0.77
CA ASP A 38 -18.11 26.90 0.43
C ASP A 38 -18.33 25.99 1.65
N LEU A 39 -17.32 25.83 2.52
CA LEU A 39 -17.44 25.09 3.78
C LEU A 39 -18.38 25.78 4.78
N VAL A 40 -18.30 27.10 4.91
CA VAL A 40 -19.24 27.88 5.75
C VAL A 40 -20.66 27.74 5.23
N ALA A 41 -20.86 27.84 3.91
CA ALA A 41 -22.17 27.63 3.29
C ALA A 41 -22.70 26.22 3.58
N ALA A 42 -21.89 25.19 3.36
CA ALA A 42 -22.24 23.80 3.62
C ALA A 42 -22.60 23.53 5.08
N PHE A 43 -21.86 24.12 6.04
CA PHE A 43 -22.20 24.02 7.46
C PHE A 43 -23.61 24.54 7.74
N TRP A 44 -23.94 25.73 7.23
CA TRP A 44 -25.26 26.31 7.43
C TRP A 44 -26.35 25.58 6.65
N ASP A 45 -26.05 25.00 5.49
CA ASP A 45 -26.98 24.12 4.77
C ASP A 45 -27.33 22.87 5.59
N ASN A 46 -26.36 22.23 6.24
CA ASN A 46 -26.63 21.11 7.17
C ASN A 46 -27.54 21.54 8.33
N LYS A 47 -27.39 22.77 8.84
CA LYS A 47 -28.28 23.33 9.87
C LYS A 47 -29.68 23.62 9.31
N ARG A 48 -29.79 24.11 8.06
CA ARG A 48 -31.09 24.27 7.38
C ARG A 48 -31.82 22.95 7.24
N GLU A 49 -31.13 21.87 6.87
CA GLU A 49 -31.69 20.52 6.81
C GLU A 49 -32.16 20.03 8.19
N SER A 50 -31.38 20.28 9.24
CA SER A 50 -31.76 19.95 10.62
C SER A 50 -33.02 20.69 11.08
N ILE A 51 -33.22 21.94 10.66
CA ILE A 51 -34.46 22.70 10.91
C ILE A 51 -35.64 22.07 10.14
N ARG A 52 -35.44 21.71 8.86
CA ARG A 52 -36.47 21.06 8.03
C ARG A 52 -36.90 19.70 8.60
N ALA A 53 -35.94 18.94 9.14
CA ALA A 53 -36.18 17.66 9.80
C ALA A 53 -36.78 17.79 11.21
N GLY A 54 -36.96 19.01 11.74
CA GLY A 54 -37.51 19.25 13.07
C GLY A 54 -36.56 18.93 14.24
N ALA A 55 -35.27 18.69 13.94
CA ALA A 55 -34.23 18.40 14.94
C ALA A 55 -33.77 19.65 15.70
N CYS A 56 -33.86 20.83 15.09
CA CYS A 56 -33.60 22.11 15.75
C CYS A 56 -34.91 22.88 15.97
N LYS A 57 -35.21 23.21 17.23
CA LYS A 57 -36.46 23.87 17.65
C LYS A 57 -36.25 25.24 18.26
N ASN A 58 -35.01 25.61 18.58
CA ASN A 58 -34.65 26.85 19.26
C ASN A 58 -33.75 27.73 18.38
N GLY A 59 -34.14 28.99 18.18
CA GLY A 59 -33.37 29.94 17.36
C GLY A 59 -32.10 30.46 18.04
N GLU A 60 -32.05 30.45 19.38
CA GLU A 60 -30.85 30.83 20.16
C GLU A 60 -29.65 29.93 19.81
N GLU A 61 -29.91 28.62 19.64
CA GLU A 61 -28.89 27.62 19.29
C GLU A 61 -28.27 27.87 17.92
N LEU A 62 -28.96 28.57 17.02
CA LEU A 62 -28.47 28.86 15.66
C LEU A 62 -27.59 30.12 15.60
N ARG A 63 -27.51 30.89 16.70
CA ARG A 63 -26.67 32.09 16.75
C ARG A 63 -25.20 31.74 16.54
N LEU A 64 -24.49 32.63 15.85
CA LEU A 64 -23.08 32.43 15.49
C LEU A 64 -22.21 32.14 16.71
N GLU A 65 -22.42 32.82 17.83
CA GLU A 65 -21.65 32.62 19.08
C GLU A 65 -21.74 31.17 19.59
N HIS A 66 -22.92 30.56 19.52
CA HIS A 66 -23.15 29.17 19.94
C HIS A 66 -22.61 28.16 18.93
N GLN A 67 -22.69 28.47 17.63
CA GLN A 67 -22.24 27.57 16.56
C GLN A 67 -20.77 27.75 16.20
N LEU A 68 -20.10 28.82 16.64
CA LEU A 68 -18.72 29.13 16.25
C LEU A 68 -17.76 27.98 16.54
N PRO A 69 -17.79 27.29 17.71
CA PRO A 69 -16.92 26.13 17.94
C PRO A 69 -17.16 24.99 16.94
N ALA A 70 -18.43 24.66 16.66
CA ALA A 70 -18.78 23.59 15.73
C ALA A 70 -18.48 23.97 14.27
N LEU A 71 -18.67 25.24 13.91
CA LEU A 71 -18.31 25.78 12.60
C LEU A 71 -16.79 25.74 12.40
N LEU A 72 -16.02 26.14 13.42
CA LEU A 72 -14.56 26.09 13.38
C LEU A 72 -14.07 24.67 13.17
N GLU A 73 -14.59 23.70 13.93
CA GLU A 73 -14.24 22.28 13.76
C GLU A 73 -14.62 21.75 12.37
N PHE A 74 -15.82 22.10 11.88
CA PHE A 74 -16.28 21.70 10.54
C PHE A 74 -15.37 22.25 9.43
N VAL A 75 -15.02 23.54 9.51
CA VAL A 75 -14.13 24.20 8.56
C VAL A 75 -12.73 23.61 8.64
N GLN A 76 -12.15 23.48 9.82
CA GLN A 76 -10.83 22.86 10.01
C GLN A 76 -10.80 21.43 9.46
N ARG A 77 -11.89 20.66 9.59
CA ARG A 77 -12.01 19.32 9.00
C ARG A 77 -12.08 19.38 7.48
N GLY A 78 -12.88 20.30 6.93
CA GLY A 78 -13.06 20.48 5.50
C GLY A 78 -11.84 21.03 4.75
N LEU A 79 -10.99 21.81 5.43
CA LEU A 79 -9.74 22.35 4.89
C LEU A 79 -8.59 21.33 4.84
N ARG A 80 -8.72 20.18 5.52
CA ARG A 80 -7.67 19.16 5.54
C ARG A 80 -7.46 18.58 4.13
N PRO A 81 -6.20 18.39 3.69
CA PRO A 81 -5.92 17.62 2.49
C PRO A 81 -6.52 16.23 2.58
N ARG A 82 -7.16 15.77 1.49
CA ARG A 82 -7.69 14.40 1.40
C ARG A 82 -6.57 13.36 1.36
N PHE A 83 -5.45 13.70 0.73
CA PHE A 83 -4.23 12.88 0.72
C PHE A 83 -3.28 13.37 1.81
N ARG A 84 -3.06 12.53 2.82
CA ARG A 84 -2.30 12.87 4.03
C ARG A 84 -1.56 11.65 4.56
N SER A 85 -0.50 11.89 5.33
CA SER A 85 0.18 10.84 6.07
C SER A 85 -0.73 10.23 7.14
N ALA A 86 -0.40 9.01 7.54
CA ALA A 86 -1.11 8.27 8.57
C ALA A 86 -0.10 7.43 9.37
N LEU A 87 -0.30 7.33 10.69
CA LEU A 87 0.53 6.53 11.57
C LEU A 87 0.04 5.08 11.54
N ASN A 88 0.89 4.17 11.07
CA ASN A 88 0.60 2.74 11.01
C ASN A 88 1.09 2.04 12.29
N ALA A 89 0.19 1.76 13.21
CA ALA A 89 0.46 0.92 14.39
C ALA A 89 -0.22 -0.45 14.28
N THR A 90 -0.59 -0.88 13.06
CA THR A 90 -1.26 -2.16 12.84
C THR A 90 -0.29 -3.32 12.75
N GLY A 91 1.00 -3.09 12.56
CA GLY A 91 1.97 -4.18 12.34
C GLY A 91 1.82 -4.89 10.99
N VAL A 92 0.93 -4.41 10.11
CA VAL A 92 0.88 -4.87 8.72
C VAL A 92 1.89 -4.06 7.93
N VAL A 93 2.99 -4.69 7.50
CA VAL A 93 4.12 -3.97 6.87
C VAL A 93 3.73 -3.41 5.51
N VAL A 94 3.29 -4.27 4.59
CA VAL A 94 2.81 -3.90 3.25
C VAL A 94 1.30 -3.68 3.33
N HIS A 95 0.90 -2.55 3.91
CA HIS A 95 -0.51 -2.25 4.13
C HIS A 95 -1.17 -1.67 2.87
N THR A 96 -2.01 -2.44 2.17
CA THR A 96 -2.62 -2.02 0.90
C THR A 96 -3.38 -0.69 0.98
N ASN A 97 -4.19 -0.50 2.03
CA ASN A 97 -4.96 0.75 2.21
C ASN A 97 -4.10 1.97 2.60
N MET A 98 -2.86 1.75 3.08
CA MET A 98 -1.96 2.82 3.54
C MET A 98 -0.75 2.98 2.61
N GLY A 99 -0.87 2.57 1.34
CA GLY A 99 0.14 2.83 0.31
C GLY A 99 1.24 1.78 0.20
N ARG A 100 1.07 0.59 0.79
CA ARG A 100 2.01 -0.54 0.69
C ARG A 100 3.39 -0.23 1.28
N SER A 101 4.42 -0.09 0.44
CA SER A 101 5.82 0.06 0.86
C SER A 101 6.21 1.49 1.13
N VAL A 102 7.04 1.67 2.15
CA VAL A 102 7.65 2.96 2.49
C VAL A 102 9.00 3.05 1.79
N LEU A 103 9.20 4.12 1.00
CA LEU A 103 10.45 4.34 0.29
C LEU A 103 11.62 4.61 1.24
N ALA A 104 12.78 4.05 0.94
CA ALA A 104 14.05 4.39 1.61
C ALA A 104 14.40 5.87 1.42
N GLU A 105 15.25 6.42 2.28
CA GLU A 105 15.67 7.83 2.19
C GLU A 105 16.31 8.13 0.84
N GLU A 106 17.17 7.25 0.35
CA GLU A 106 17.83 7.38 -0.94
C GLU A 106 16.83 7.48 -2.09
N ALA A 107 15.75 6.69 -2.04
CA ALA A 107 14.67 6.71 -3.01
C ALA A 107 13.83 8.00 -2.91
N ARG A 108 13.50 8.46 -1.69
CA ARG A 108 12.82 9.75 -1.48
C ARG A 108 13.63 10.90 -2.04
N GLN A 109 14.93 10.94 -1.79
CA GLN A 109 15.82 11.97 -2.31
C GLN A 109 15.94 11.91 -3.83
N ALA A 110 15.91 10.70 -4.43
CA ALA A 110 15.86 10.55 -5.88
C ALA A 110 14.56 11.10 -6.49
N VAL A 111 13.42 10.90 -5.82
CA VAL A 111 12.13 11.50 -6.23
C VAL A 111 12.19 13.02 -6.15
N ILE A 112 12.69 13.58 -5.03
CA ILE A 112 12.83 15.03 -4.86
C ILE A 112 13.68 15.62 -6.00
N ARG A 113 14.88 15.08 -6.25
CA ARG A 113 15.74 15.54 -7.34
C ARG A 113 15.03 15.48 -8.70
N ALA A 114 14.33 14.37 -8.98
CA ALA A 114 13.62 14.20 -10.23
C ALA A 114 12.42 15.13 -10.38
N ALA A 115 11.75 15.51 -9.28
CA ALA A 115 10.61 16.41 -9.28
C ALA A 115 11.01 17.88 -9.37
N THR A 116 12.16 18.27 -8.80
CA THR A 116 12.60 19.67 -8.71
C THR A 116 13.13 20.23 -10.04
N GLY A 117 13.70 19.40 -10.92
CA GLY A 117 14.34 19.88 -12.14
C GLY A 117 14.27 18.95 -13.35
N TYR A 118 14.96 19.37 -14.41
CA TYR A 118 15.23 18.51 -15.57
C TYR A 118 16.16 17.36 -15.17
N CYS A 119 16.05 16.23 -15.86
CA CYS A 119 16.90 15.07 -15.62
C CYS A 119 17.09 14.28 -16.92
N ASN A 120 18.00 13.31 -16.89
CA ASN A 120 18.35 12.44 -18.00
C ASN A 120 17.33 11.31 -18.24
N LEU A 121 16.03 11.58 -18.12
CA LEU A 121 15.00 10.53 -18.20
C LEU A 121 14.99 9.80 -19.56
N GLU A 122 15.16 10.55 -20.64
CA GLU A 122 15.29 10.03 -22.02
C GLU A 122 16.48 10.70 -22.73
N LEU A 123 17.51 11.08 -21.97
CA LEU A 123 18.74 11.68 -22.48
C LEU A 123 19.88 10.70 -22.22
N ASP A 124 20.55 10.28 -23.28
CA ASP A 124 21.81 9.56 -23.18
C ASP A 124 22.94 10.57 -22.93
N LEU A 125 23.61 10.44 -21.79
CA LEU A 125 24.68 11.36 -21.38
C LEU A 125 25.98 11.15 -22.17
N ALA A 126 26.18 9.98 -22.78
CA ALA A 126 27.37 9.72 -23.60
C ALA A 126 27.27 10.40 -24.98
N THR A 127 26.06 10.46 -25.54
CA THR A 127 25.82 11.01 -26.88
C THR A 127 25.19 12.41 -26.88
N GLY A 128 24.57 12.82 -25.77
CA GLY A 128 23.73 14.02 -25.70
C GLY A 128 22.40 13.89 -26.46
N GLY A 129 22.10 12.71 -27.02
CA GLY A 129 20.92 12.43 -27.82
C GLY A 129 19.78 11.75 -27.04
N ARG A 130 18.74 11.35 -27.75
CA ARG A 130 17.60 10.63 -27.15
C ARG A 130 18.01 9.23 -26.71
N GLY A 131 17.85 8.94 -25.43
CA GLY A 131 18.03 7.63 -24.82
C GLY A 131 16.71 6.94 -24.46
N SER A 132 16.79 5.65 -24.09
CA SER A 132 15.67 4.89 -23.54
C SER A 132 15.60 5.06 -22.02
N ARG A 133 14.44 5.45 -21.50
CA ARG A 133 14.22 5.52 -20.04
C ARG A 133 14.37 4.16 -19.34
N HIS A 134 14.17 3.06 -20.05
CA HIS A 134 14.29 1.72 -19.48
C HIS A 134 15.75 1.38 -19.15
N ALA A 135 16.70 1.98 -19.87
CA ALA A 135 18.13 1.78 -19.62
C ALA A 135 18.57 2.26 -18.23
N LEU A 136 17.80 3.15 -17.59
CA LEU A 136 18.09 3.66 -16.25
C LEU A 136 18.05 2.57 -15.16
N VAL A 137 17.29 1.50 -15.39
CA VAL A 137 17.04 0.44 -14.39
C VAL A 137 17.32 -0.96 -14.90
N GLU A 138 17.33 -1.18 -16.22
CA GLU A 138 17.47 -2.51 -16.82
C GLU A 138 18.75 -3.23 -16.36
N GLU A 139 19.91 -2.58 -16.40
CA GLU A 139 21.17 -3.19 -16.00
C GLU A 139 21.17 -3.61 -14.52
N LEU A 140 20.63 -2.76 -13.63
CA LEU A 140 20.51 -3.07 -12.21
C LEU A 140 19.60 -4.28 -11.99
N ILE A 141 18.44 -4.30 -12.65
CA ILE A 141 17.49 -5.41 -12.55
C ILE A 141 18.15 -6.70 -13.03
N CYS A 142 18.80 -6.70 -14.19
CA CYS A 142 19.49 -7.88 -14.72
C CYS A 142 20.60 -8.36 -13.77
N ARG A 143 21.41 -7.45 -13.22
CA ARG A 143 22.46 -7.80 -12.25
C ARG A 143 21.90 -8.44 -10.97
N ILE A 144 20.79 -7.94 -10.46
CA ILE A 144 20.18 -8.43 -9.21
C ILE A 144 19.43 -9.75 -9.45
N THR A 145 18.77 -9.89 -10.59
CA THR A 145 17.86 -11.02 -10.86
C THR A 145 18.53 -12.16 -11.63
N GLY A 146 19.64 -11.92 -12.32
CA GLY A 146 20.23 -12.87 -13.25
C GLY A 146 19.51 -12.96 -14.60
N ALA A 147 18.51 -12.11 -14.86
CA ALA A 147 17.81 -12.07 -16.14
C ALA A 147 18.70 -11.54 -17.28
N GLU A 148 18.42 -11.98 -18.51
CA GLU A 148 19.12 -11.47 -19.70
C GLU A 148 18.72 -10.04 -20.05
N ALA A 149 17.46 -9.68 -19.79
CA ALA A 149 16.92 -8.34 -20.02
C ALA A 149 15.74 -8.06 -19.07
N ALA A 150 15.39 -6.78 -18.96
CA ALA A 150 14.27 -6.34 -18.13
C ALA A 150 13.48 -5.19 -18.75
N LEU A 151 12.22 -5.08 -18.35
CA LEU A 151 11.31 -3.98 -18.69
C LEU A 151 10.50 -3.57 -17.46
N VAL A 152 10.23 -2.27 -17.33
CA VAL A 152 9.43 -1.72 -16.24
C VAL A 152 8.23 -0.95 -16.79
N VAL A 153 7.03 -1.32 -16.34
CA VAL A 153 5.73 -0.74 -16.66
C VAL A 153 5.00 -0.32 -15.38
N ASN A 154 3.86 0.36 -15.51
CA ASN A 154 3.17 1.08 -14.43
C ASN A 154 2.95 0.27 -13.14
N ASN A 155 2.50 -0.98 -13.26
CA ASN A 155 2.28 -1.89 -12.13
C ASN A 155 2.28 -3.36 -12.63
N ASN A 156 2.26 -4.33 -11.72
CA ASN A 156 2.29 -5.75 -12.11
C ASN A 156 1.08 -6.19 -12.95
N ALA A 157 -0.09 -5.59 -12.72
CA ALA A 157 -1.27 -5.85 -13.55
C ALA A 157 -1.02 -5.47 -15.02
N ALA A 158 -0.38 -4.32 -15.25
CA ALA A 158 0.07 -3.90 -16.56
C ALA A 158 1.17 -4.81 -17.13
N ALA A 159 2.04 -5.36 -16.28
CA ALA A 159 3.07 -6.31 -16.70
C ALA A 159 2.44 -7.61 -17.25
N VAL A 160 1.52 -8.21 -16.50
CA VAL A 160 0.77 -9.40 -16.91
C VAL A 160 -0.01 -9.13 -18.19
N LEU A 161 -0.76 -8.02 -18.25
CA LEU A 161 -1.50 -7.61 -19.46
C LEU A 161 -0.60 -7.51 -20.69
N LEU A 162 0.55 -6.84 -20.55
CA LEU A 162 1.50 -6.63 -21.65
C LEU A 162 2.10 -7.95 -22.14
N VAL A 163 2.49 -8.84 -21.22
CA VAL A 163 3.04 -10.16 -21.54
C VAL A 163 2.01 -11.00 -22.31
N LEU A 164 0.78 -11.05 -21.82
CA LEU A 164 -0.28 -11.83 -22.45
C LEU A 164 -0.71 -11.24 -23.81
N ASP A 165 -0.80 -9.91 -23.95
CA ASP A 165 -1.12 -9.28 -25.24
C ASP A 165 -0.01 -9.52 -26.27
N THR A 166 1.26 -9.50 -25.86
CA THR A 166 2.39 -9.72 -26.77
C THR A 166 2.52 -11.16 -27.24
N PHE A 167 2.40 -12.14 -26.34
CA PHE A 167 2.72 -13.54 -26.66
C PHE A 167 1.50 -14.44 -26.85
N CYS A 168 0.35 -14.07 -26.29
CA CYS A 168 -0.78 -14.98 -26.14
C CYS A 168 -2.07 -14.53 -26.83
N LYS A 169 -2.07 -13.35 -27.44
CA LYS A 169 -3.22 -12.80 -28.14
C LYS A 169 -3.70 -13.73 -29.26
N GLY A 170 -4.99 -14.02 -29.27
CA GLY A 170 -5.62 -14.91 -30.26
C GLY A 170 -5.29 -16.39 -30.07
N GLY A 171 -4.75 -16.80 -28.92
CA GLY A 171 -4.54 -18.21 -28.59
C GLY A 171 -4.76 -18.49 -27.10
N GLU A 172 -4.48 -19.74 -26.72
CA GLU A 172 -4.76 -20.26 -25.38
C GLU A 172 -3.56 -20.13 -24.43
N VAL A 173 -3.84 -19.79 -23.17
CA VAL A 173 -2.86 -19.82 -22.08
C VAL A 173 -3.33 -20.81 -21.05
N VAL A 174 -2.51 -21.84 -20.82
CA VAL A 174 -2.84 -22.92 -19.89
C VAL A 174 -2.39 -22.53 -18.49
N VAL A 175 -3.32 -22.54 -17.52
CA VAL A 175 -3.07 -22.19 -16.12
C VAL A 175 -3.90 -23.06 -15.18
N SER A 176 -3.38 -23.32 -13.99
CA SER A 176 -4.08 -24.09 -12.96
C SER A 176 -5.33 -23.34 -12.46
N ARG A 177 -6.46 -24.03 -12.28
CA ARG A 177 -7.67 -23.46 -11.64
C ARG A 177 -7.39 -22.91 -10.25
N GLY A 178 -6.49 -23.55 -9.51
CA GLY A 178 -6.04 -23.11 -8.19
C GLY A 178 -5.18 -21.85 -8.21
N GLU A 179 -4.91 -21.26 -9.37
CA GLU A 179 -4.06 -20.08 -9.54
C GLU A 179 -4.82 -18.89 -10.13
N LEU A 180 -6.14 -19.02 -10.33
CA LEU A 180 -7.01 -17.93 -10.79
C LEU A 180 -7.35 -16.97 -9.65
N VAL A 181 -6.39 -16.13 -9.30
CA VAL A 181 -6.45 -15.29 -8.09
C VAL A 181 -7.18 -13.96 -8.30
N GLU A 182 -7.80 -13.46 -7.23
CA GLU A 182 -8.23 -12.07 -7.08
C GLU A 182 -7.30 -11.35 -6.10
N ILE A 183 -6.73 -10.21 -6.52
CA ILE A 183 -5.79 -9.42 -5.71
C ILE A 183 -6.33 -7.99 -5.58
N GLY A 184 -6.35 -7.47 -4.34
CA GLY A 184 -6.64 -6.05 -4.09
C GLY A 184 -8.06 -5.60 -4.43
N GLY A 185 -9.03 -6.51 -4.56
CA GLY A 185 -10.46 -6.25 -4.70
C GLY A 185 -10.95 -5.89 -6.11
N SER A 186 -10.05 -5.70 -7.09
CA SER A 186 -10.45 -5.37 -8.47
C SER A 186 -9.54 -5.95 -9.55
N PHE A 187 -8.47 -6.66 -9.20
CA PHE A 187 -7.62 -7.34 -10.16
C PHE A 187 -7.89 -8.83 -10.11
N ARG A 188 -8.34 -9.39 -11.24
CA ARG A 188 -8.60 -10.82 -11.42
C ARG A 188 -7.86 -11.31 -12.63
N ILE A 189 -7.08 -12.37 -12.47
CA ILE A 189 -6.31 -12.98 -13.58
C ILE A 189 -7.21 -13.28 -14.79
N PRO A 190 -8.39 -13.91 -14.65
CA PRO A 190 -9.27 -14.17 -15.79
C PRO A 190 -9.68 -12.91 -16.57
N GLU A 191 -10.04 -11.82 -15.88
CA GLU A 191 -10.47 -10.57 -16.52
C GLU A 191 -9.31 -9.91 -17.27
N VAL A 192 -8.08 -10.01 -16.75
CA VAL A 192 -6.88 -9.46 -17.40
C VAL A 192 -6.50 -10.28 -18.63
N MET A 193 -6.62 -11.61 -18.58
CA MET A 193 -6.41 -12.49 -19.73
C MET A 193 -7.42 -12.20 -20.85
N GLU A 194 -8.69 -12.02 -20.50
CA GLU A 194 -9.70 -11.65 -21.48
C GLU A 194 -9.38 -10.29 -22.14
N LYS A 195 -8.96 -9.29 -21.34
CA LYS A 195 -8.56 -7.97 -21.87
C LYS A 195 -7.29 -7.99 -22.72
N SER A 196 -6.39 -8.94 -22.49
CA SER A 196 -5.20 -9.10 -23.34
C SER A 196 -5.51 -9.76 -24.69
N GLY A 197 -6.74 -10.24 -24.89
CA GLY A 197 -7.13 -11.03 -26.05
C GLY A 197 -6.58 -12.47 -26.02
N ALA A 198 -6.10 -12.93 -24.87
CA ALA A 198 -5.72 -14.33 -24.67
C ALA A 198 -6.95 -15.13 -24.21
N THR A 199 -7.01 -16.41 -24.60
CA THR A 199 -8.06 -17.33 -24.15
C THR A 199 -7.55 -18.09 -22.94
N LEU A 200 -8.26 -17.98 -21.81
CA LEU A 200 -7.95 -18.75 -20.60
C LEU A 200 -8.26 -20.23 -20.82
N ARG A 201 -7.24 -21.10 -20.69
CA ARG A 201 -7.38 -22.56 -20.69
C ARG A 201 -7.07 -23.12 -19.30
N GLU A 202 -8.06 -23.14 -18.44
CA GLU A 202 -7.90 -23.58 -17.06
C GLU A 202 -7.85 -25.12 -16.90
N VAL A 203 -6.91 -25.61 -16.10
CA VAL A 203 -6.66 -27.06 -15.89
C VAL A 203 -6.65 -27.46 -14.41
N GLY A 204 -6.74 -28.76 -14.16
CA GLY A 204 -6.77 -29.33 -12.81
C GLY A 204 -8.04 -28.96 -12.04
N ALA A 205 -7.92 -28.93 -10.71
CA ALA A 205 -8.96 -28.51 -9.78
C ALA A 205 -8.41 -27.40 -8.85
N THR A 206 -9.28 -26.76 -8.07
CA THR A 206 -8.89 -25.68 -7.15
C THR A 206 -7.75 -26.08 -6.22
N ASN A 207 -7.81 -27.27 -5.63
CA ASN A 207 -6.85 -27.73 -4.63
C ASN A 207 -5.74 -28.62 -5.22
N ARG A 208 -5.97 -29.28 -6.35
CA ARG A 208 -5.04 -30.25 -6.93
C ARG A 208 -4.92 -30.07 -8.43
N THR A 209 -3.71 -29.78 -8.87
CA THR A 209 -3.31 -29.79 -10.27
C THR A 209 -2.09 -30.68 -10.43
N HIS A 210 -2.10 -31.49 -11.48
CA HIS A 210 -1.06 -32.44 -11.84
C HIS A 210 -0.48 -32.11 -13.22
N LEU A 211 0.75 -32.55 -13.49
CA LEU A 211 1.44 -32.27 -14.76
C LEU A 211 0.64 -32.77 -15.98
N ARG A 212 -0.05 -33.92 -15.84
CA ARG A 212 -0.93 -34.47 -16.87
C ARG A 212 -2.08 -33.53 -17.26
N ASP A 213 -2.55 -32.70 -16.34
CA ASP A 213 -3.67 -31.78 -16.59
C ASP A 213 -3.20 -30.66 -17.54
N TYR A 214 -1.95 -30.20 -17.39
CA TYR A 214 -1.31 -29.27 -18.33
C TYR A 214 -1.04 -29.95 -19.68
N SER A 215 -0.39 -31.11 -19.68
CA SER A 215 -0.02 -31.83 -20.91
C SER A 215 -1.24 -32.15 -21.78
N ALA A 216 -2.36 -32.59 -21.19
CA ALA A 216 -3.59 -32.89 -21.92
C ALA A 216 -4.31 -31.65 -22.49
N ALA A 217 -3.98 -30.45 -22.01
CA ALA A 217 -4.57 -29.21 -22.50
C ALA A 217 -3.80 -28.57 -23.66
N ILE A 218 -2.52 -28.94 -23.85
CA ILE A 218 -1.68 -28.40 -24.92
C ILE A 218 -2.24 -28.83 -26.28
N ASN A 219 -2.43 -27.86 -27.17
CA ASN A 219 -2.89 -28.02 -28.54
C ASN A 219 -2.30 -26.93 -29.45
N GLU A 220 -2.66 -26.94 -30.74
CA GLU A 220 -2.14 -26.01 -31.74
C GLU A 220 -2.45 -24.52 -31.48
N ASN A 221 -3.45 -24.23 -30.65
CA ASN A 221 -3.80 -22.87 -30.23
C ASN A 221 -3.06 -22.42 -28.97
N THR A 222 -2.37 -23.34 -28.28
CA THR A 222 -1.63 -23.00 -27.06
C THR A 222 -0.46 -22.08 -27.37
N ARG A 223 -0.35 -20.99 -26.61
CA ARG A 223 0.68 -19.95 -26.79
C ARG A 223 1.67 -19.87 -25.63
N ALA A 224 1.25 -20.24 -24.43
CA ALA A 224 2.10 -20.25 -23.25
C ALA A 224 1.53 -21.18 -22.18
N LEU A 225 2.42 -21.68 -21.32
CA LEU A 225 2.04 -22.14 -19.99
C LEU A 225 2.24 -20.98 -19.02
N MET A 226 1.27 -20.76 -18.14
CA MET A 226 1.35 -19.72 -17.13
C MET A 226 1.17 -20.33 -15.75
N ARG A 227 1.95 -19.80 -14.81
CA ARG A 227 1.82 -20.07 -13.39
C ARG A 227 1.69 -18.77 -12.62
N VAL A 228 0.76 -18.74 -11.68
CA VAL A 228 0.52 -17.55 -10.84
C VAL A 228 0.77 -17.89 -9.39
N HIS A 229 1.71 -17.18 -8.77
CA HIS A 229 1.98 -17.37 -7.36
C HIS A 229 0.78 -16.92 -6.52
N THR A 230 0.34 -17.76 -5.58
CA THR A 230 -0.83 -17.51 -4.73
C THR A 230 -0.54 -16.49 -3.63
N SER A 231 0.10 -15.37 -3.97
CA SER A 231 0.77 -14.45 -3.04
C SER A 231 -0.10 -13.93 -1.87
N ASN A 232 -1.43 -13.86 -2.00
CA ASN A 232 -2.36 -13.35 -0.98
C ASN A 232 -3.23 -14.40 -0.26
N TYR A 233 -3.11 -15.69 -0.59
CA TYR A 233 -3.79 -16.76 0.14
C TYR A 233 -3.01 -18.07 0.04
N ARG A 234 -3.44 -19.11 0.76
CA ARG A 234 -2.93 -20.47 0.55
C ARG A 234 -4.06 -21.47 0.77
N ILE A 235 -3.94 -22.61 0.09
CA ILE A 235 -4.85 -23.74 0.25
C ILE A 235 -4.23 -24.71 1.27
N VAL A 236 -4.96 -25.01 2.34
CA VAL A 236 -4.53 -25.94 3.39
C VAL A 236 -5.37 -27.21 3.32
N GLY A 237 -4.74 -28.38 3.47
CA GLY A 237 -5.38 -29.70 3.36
C GLY A 237 -4.83 -30.52 2.20
N PHE A 238 -5.70 -31.25 1.48
CA PHE A 238 -5.33 -32.03 0.30
C PHE A 238 -4.98 -31.12 -0.87
N HIS A 239 -3.71 -30.71 -0.94
CA HIS A 239 -3.20 -29.76 -1.93
C HIS A 239 -2.09 -30.39 -2.78
N SER A 240 -2.09 -30.10 -4.09
CA SER A 240 -1.03 -30.48 -5.03
C SER A 240 -0.89 -29.40 -6.09
N ALA A 241 0.34 -28.94 -6.32
CA ALA A 241 0.67 -28.01 -7.39
C ALA A 241 1.88 -28.54 -8.17
N VAL A 242 1.90 -28.29 -9.47
CA VAL A 242 3.04 -28.65 -10.34
C VAL A 242 4.21 -27.73 -10.01
N SER A 243 5.41 -28.29 -9.87
CA SER A 243 6.59 -27.49 -9.59
C SER A 243 7.01 -26.69 -10.83
N LEU A 244 7.67 -25.54 -10.61
CA LEU A 244 8.16 -24.70 -11.72
C LEU A 244 9.09 -25.47 -12.69
N PRO A 245 10.06 -26.29 -12.22
CA PRO A 245 10.93 -27.05 -13.12
C PRO A 245 10.19 -28.09 -13.97
N GLU A 246 9.20 -28.79 -13.41
CA GLU A 246 8.39 -29.75 -14.18
C GLU A 246 7.57 -29.05 -15.25
N LEU A 247 6.98 -27.90 -14.93
CA LEU A 247 6.19 -27.12 -15.87
C LEU A 247 7.07 -26.48 -16.96
N SER A 248 8.29 -26.06 -16.61
CA SER A 248 9.29 -25.53 -17.54
C SER A 248 9.72 -26.61 -18.54
N ALA A 249 10.03 -27.81 -18.06
CA ALA A 249 10.38 -28.94 -18.92
C ALA A 249 9.26 -29.27 -19.92
N LEU A 250 8.01 -29.33 -19.45
CA LEU A 250 6.84 -29.55 -20.31
C LEU A 250 6.66 -28.42 -21.34
N ALA A 251 6.80 -27.15 -20.92
CA ALA A 251 6.67 -26.01 -21.83
C ALA A 251 7.70 -26.10 -22.96
N HIS A 252 8.97 -26.35 -22.62
CA HIS A 252 10.06 -26.39 -23.58
C HIS A 252 10.02 -27.63 -24.50
N GLU A 253 9.56 -28.78 -24.00
CA GLU A 253 9.30 -29.97 -24.83
C GLU A 253 8.33 -29.67 -25.99
N HIS A 254 7.35 -28.79 -25.73
CA HIS A 254 6.36 -28.36 -26.72
C HIS A 254 6.71 -27.03 -27.43
N GLY A 255 7.90 -26.47 -27.19
CA GLY A 255 8.32 -25.20 -27.79
C GLY A 255 7.51 -23.97 -27.33
N LEU A 256 6.90 -24.04 -26.14
CA LEU A 256 6.09 -22.99 -25.54
C LEU A 256 6.90 -22.21 -24.47
N PRO A 257 6.65 -20.90 -24.31
CA PRO A 257 7.19 -20.14 -23.18
C PRO A 257 6.46 -20.45 -21.88
N LEU A 258 7.20 -20.44 -20.77
CA LEU A 258 6.68 -20.44 -19.41
C LEU A 258 6.70 -19.03 -18.81
N ILE A 259 5.52 -18.54 -18.41
CA ILE A 259 5.33 -17.24 -17.76
C ILE A 259 5.03 -17.47 -16.27
N GLU A 260 5.85 -16.91 -15.38
CA GLU A 260 5.58 -16.86 -13.94
C GLU A 260 5.10 -15.46 -13.54
N ASP A 261 3.86 -15.33 -13.07
CA ASP A 261 3.44 -14.16 -12.31
C ASP A 261 3.77 -14.36 -10.82
N LEU A 262 4.97 -13.92 -10.41
CA LEU A 262 5.42 -14.02 -9.03
C LEU A 262 4.64 -13.06 -8.13
N GLY A 263 4.33 -11.87 -8.63
CA GLY A 263 3.52 -10.87 -7.95
C GLY A 263 4.18 -10.18 -6.75
N SER A 264 4.79 -10.89 -5.80
CA SER A 264 5.32 -10.35 -4.53
C SER A 264 6.58 -9.49 -4.70
N GLY A 265 7.37 -9.77 -5.73
CA GLY A 265 8.62 -9.06 -6.03
C GLY A 265 9.73 -9.35 -5.03
N SER A 266 9.73 -10.53 -4.42
CA SER A 266 10.80 -10.91 -3.50
C SER A 266 12.14 -11.05 -4.22
N LEU A 267 13.14 -10.28 -3.79
CA LEU A 267 14.54 -10.36 -4.26
C LEU A 267 15.46 -11.00 -3.22
N MET A 268 14.94 -11.31 -2.02
CA MET A 268 15.69 -11.79 -0.87
C MET A 268 15.00 -13.02 -0.27
N ASP A 269 15.78 -13.95 0.26
CA ASP A 269 15.27 -15.05 1.07
C ASP A 269 15.01 -14.58 2.51
N PHE A 270 13.78 -14.81 2.99
CA PHE A 270 13.35 -14.47 4.35
C PHE A 270 13.23 -15.70 5.27
N SER A 271 13.69 -16.88 4.82
CA SER A 271 13.62 -18.12 5.60
C SER A 271 14.30 -18.00 6.96
N SER A 272 15.43 -17.27 7.03
CA SER A 272 16.14 -16.98 8.28
C SER A 272 15.32 -16.17 9.30
N CYS A 273 14.28 -15.47 8.84
CA CYS A 273 13.37 -14.67 9.65
C CYS A 273 12.06 -15.42 9.97
N GLY A 274 12.00 -16.73 9.72
CA GLY A 274 10.80 -17.54 9.95
C GLY A 274 9.74 -17.41 8.85
N LEU A 275 10.11 -16.89 7.68
CA LEU A 275 9.24 -16.72 6.52
C LEU A 275 9.72 -17.57 5.32
N PRO A 276 9.55 -18.91 5.36
CA PRO A 276 10.03 -19.78 4.30
C PRO A 276 9.08 -19.81 3.09
N ASN A 277 9.56 -20.41 1.99
CA ASN A 277 8.75 -20.80 0.83
C ASN A 277 8.11 -19.64 0.03
N GLU A 278 8.68 -18.43 0.11
CA GLU A 278 8.37 -17.36 -0.84
C GLU A 278 9.45 -17.33 -1.92
N PRO A 279 9.11 -17.63 -3.18
CA PRO A 279 10.09 -17.70 -4.25
C PRO A 279 10.71 -16.32 -4.53
N THR A 280 12.02 -16.29 -4.74
CA THR A 280 12.72 -15.09 -5.18
C THR A 280 12.75 -15.00 -6.71
N VAL A 281 12.82 -13.79 -7.27
CA VAL A 281 12.94 -13.60 -8.73
C VAL A 281 14.15 -14.35 -9.31
N PRO A 282 15.36 -14.31 -8.72
CA PRO A 282 16.49 -15.11 -9.19
C PRO A 282 16.19 -16.61 -9.21
N GLU A 283 15.54 -17.14 -8.17
CA GLU A 283 15.18 -18.56 -8.14
C GLU A 283 14.17 -18.95 -9.21
N VAL A 284 13.15 -18.12 -9.44
CA VAL A 284 12.13 -18.35 -10.46
C VAL A 284 12.77 -18.47 -11.85
N LEU A 285 13.66 -17.55 -12.18
CA LEU A 285 14.38 -17.56 -13.45
C LEU A 285 15.32 -18.77 -13.55
N ALA A 286 16.08 -19.08 -12.50
CA ALA A 286 16.98 -20.23 -12.46
C ALA A 286 16.25 -21.57 -12.55
N LYS A 287 14.99 -21.65 -12.08
CA LYS A 287 14.11 -22.82 -12.17
C LYS A 287 13.37 -22.95 -13.51
N GLY A 288 13.64 -22.07 -14.47
CA GLY A 288 13.25 -22.24 -15.88
C GLY A 288 12.07 -21.40 -16.35
N ALA A 289 11.67 -20.35 -15.62
CA ALA A 289 10.72 -19.38 -16.16
C ALA A 289 11.37 -18.54 -17.28
N ASP A 290 10.69 -18.40 -18.42
CA ASP A 290 11.17 -17.60 -19.55
C ASP A 290 10.89 -16.10 -19.35
N ILE A 291 9.79 -15.81 -18.66
CA ILE A 291 9.38 -14.50 -18.19
C ILE A 291 8.90 -14.61 -16.74
N ALA A 292 9.33 -13.68 -15.90
CA ALA A 292 8.77 -13.44 -14.58
C ALA A 292 8.21 -12.01 -14.46
N THR A 293 7.01 -11.86 -13.89
CA THR A 293 6.39 -10.56 -13.58
C THR A 293 6.19 -10.34 -12.09
N PHE A 294 6.47 -9.13 -11.59
CA PHE A 294 6.27 -8.81 -10.18
C PHE A 294 6.07 -7.32 -9.87
N SER A 295 5.53 -7.03 -8.68
CA SER A 295 5.35 -5.67 -8.16
C SER A 295 6.62 -5.08 -7.53
N GLY A 296 6.87 -3.79 -7.77
CA GLY A 296 7.95 -3.03 -7.10
C GLY A 296 7.61 -2.51 -5.69
N ASP A 297 6.33 -2.37 -5.35
CA ASP A 297 5.86 -1.76 -4.09
C ASP A 297 5.39 -2.77 -3.03
N LYS A 298 5.67 -4.07 -3.23
CA LYS A 298 5.41 -5.12 -2.24
C LYS A 298 6.68 -5.45 -1.46
N VAL A 299 7.15 -6.69 -1.47
CA VAL A 299 8.28 -7.11 -0.63
C VAL A 299 9.59 -6.46 -1.09
N LEU A 300 9.68 -6.06 -2.36
CA LEU A 300 10.80 -5.27 -2.89
C LEU A 300 11.01 -3.94 -2.14
N GLY A 301 9.96 -3.34 -1.57
CA GLY A 301 10.10 -2.10 -0.79
C GLY A 301 10.39 -0.84 -1.61
N GLY A 302 10.08 -0.87 -2.91
CA GLY A 302 10.24 0.24 -3.84
C GLY A 302 8.93 0.99 -4.13
N PRO A 303 8.90 1.81 -5.20
CA PRO A 303 7.68 2.47 -5.66
C PRO A 303 6.77 1.49 -6.42
N GLN A 304 5.54 1.92 -6.71
CA GLN A 304 4.65 1.14 -7.58
C GLN A 304 5.30 0.97 -8.95
N ALA A 305 5.52 -0.29 -9.34
CA ALA A 305 6.04 -0.66 -10.64
C ALA A 305 5.61 -2.11 -10.97
N GLY A 306 5.51 -2.42 -12.25
CA GLY A 306 5.46 -3.77 -12.78
C GLY A 306 6.77 -4.08 -13.47
N ILE A 307 7.51 -5.03 -12.94
CA ILE A 307 8.83 -5.40 -13.44
C ILE A 307 8.67 -6.72 -14.18
N ILE A 308 9.17 -6.76 -15.42
CA ILE A 308 9.20 -7.93 -16.28
C ILE A 308 10.65 -8.29 -16.51
N THR A 309 11.05 -9.50 -16.15
CA THR A 309 12.40 -10.02 -16.33
C THR A 309 12.36 -11.33 -17.09
N GLY A 310 13.36 -11.59 -17.94
CA GLY A 310 13.38 -12.85 -18.68
C GLY A 310 14.40 -12.86 -19.81
N ARG A 311 14.13 -13.70 -20.81
CA ARG A 311 14.99 -13.83 -22.01
C ARG A 311 15.00 -12.54 -22.84
N LYS A 312 16.17 -12.16 -23.34
CA LYS A 312 16.38 -10.91 -24.06
C LYS A 312 15.48 -10.76 -25.28
N GLY A 313 15.37 -11.81 -26.10
CA GLY A 313 14.52 -11.80 -27.29
C GLY A 313 13.04 -11.57 -27.01
N MET A 314 12.54 -12.00 -25.84
CA MET A 314 11.16 -11.77 -25.42
C MET A 314 10.96 -10.35 -24.87
N ILE A 315 11.88 -9.89 -24.03
CA ILE A 315 11.84 -8.52 -23.51
C ILE A 315 11.94 -7.49 -24.64
N ASP A 316 12.75 -7.74 -25.67
CA ASP A 316 12.86 -6.86 -26.83
C ASP A 316 11.56 -6.82 -27.67
N GLN A 317 10.77 -7.90 -27.70
CA GLN A 317 9.43 -7.90 -28.31
C GLN A 317 8.44 -7.07 -27.49
N LEU A 318 8.45 -7.22 -26.16
CA LEU A 318 7.61 -6.41 -25.26
C LEU A 318 7.90 -4.90 -25.41
N LYS A 319 9.18 -4.52 -25.51
CA LYS A 319 9.59 -3.12 -25.76
C LYS A 319 9.02 -2.54 -27.06
N ARG A 320 8.76 -3.36 -28.08
CA ARG A 320 8.17 -2.94 -29.36
C ARG A 320 6.65 -2.90 -29.35
N ASN A 321 5.99 -3.53 -28.39
CA ASN A 321 4.53 -3.49 -28.27
C ASN A 321 4.05 -2.04 -28.01
N PRO A 322 3.14 -1.48 -28.84
CA PRO A 322 2.57 -0.16 -28.62
C PRO A 322 1.94 0.05 -27.23
N LEU A 323 1.39 -0.99 -26.60
CA LEU A 323 0.86 -0.92 -25.23
C LEU A 323 1.93 -0.49 -24.21
N THR A 324 3.20 -0.82 -24.44
CA THR A 324 4.31 -0.39 -23.57
C THR A 324 4.36 1.13 -23.42
N ARG A 325 3.96 1.89 -24.44
CA ARG A 325 3.89 3.36 -24.36
C ARG A 325 2.76 3.85 -23.47
N ALA A 326 1.61 3.16 -23.46
CA ALA A 326 0.46 3.49 -22.63
C ALA A 326 0.69 3.07 -21.16
N LEU A 327 1.38 1.95 -20.95
CA LEU A 327 1.69 1.36 -19.65
C LEU A 327 3.01 1.85 -19.06
N ARG A 328 3.61 2.90 -19.64
CA ARG A 328 4.96 3.36 -19.33
C ARG A 328 5.03 3.97 -17.93
N CYS A 329 6.06 3.63 -17.16
CA CYS A 329 6.33 4.29 -15.87
C CYS A 329 6.66 5.78 -16.03
N ASP A 330 6.23 6.56 -15.03
CA ASP A 330 6.58 7.97 -14.91
C ASP A 330 8.00 8.15 -14.35
N LYS A 331 8.45 9.41 -14.33
CA LYS A 331 9.80 9.80 -13.92
C LYS A 331 10.06 9.54 -12.44
N LEU A 332 9.08 9.81 -11.57
CA LEU A 332 9.22 9.70 -10.12
C LEU A 332 9.30 8.22 -9.70
N CYS A 333 8.48 7.38 -10.33
CA CYS A 333 8.59 5.93 -10.18
C CYS A 333 10.00 5.44 -10.58
N LEU A 334 10.50 5.79 -11.77
CA LEU A 334 11.80 5.29 -12.22
C LEU A 334 12.96 5.81 -11.36
N SER A 335 12.93 7.05 -10.88
CA SER A 335 13.99 7.57 -10.02
C SER A 335 14.00 6.90 -8.63
N ALA A 336 12.83 6.66 -8.04
CA ALA A 336 12.72 5.90 -6.80
C ALA A 336 13.17 4.44 -6.99
N LEU A 337 12.78 3.82 -8.11
CA LEU A 337 13.10 2.42 -8.38
C LEU A 337 14.61 2.22 -8.60
N GLU A 338 15.26 3.07 -9.40
CA GLU A 338 16.72 3.02 -9.60
C GLU A 338 17.45 3.09 -8.25
N ALA A 339 17.14 4.10 -7.43
CA ALA A 339 17.77 4.28 -6.13
C ALA A 339 17.51 3.11 -5.17
N THR A 340 16.32 2.52 -5.22
CA THR A 340 15.97 1.31 -4.45
C THR A 340 16.81 0.12 -4.91
N LEU A 341 16.89 -0.13 -6.23
CA LEU A 341 17.67 -1.23 -6.79
C LEU A 341 19.17 -1.09 -6.50
N ARG A 342 19.72 0.14 -6.44
CA ARG A 342 21.10 0.36 -6.00
C ARG A 342 21.37 -0.16 -4.58
N LEU A 343 20.38 -0.09 -3.69
CA LEU A 343 20.52 -0.65 -2.33
C LEU A 343 20.65 -2.18 -2.39
N TYR A 344 19.92 -2.83 -3.30
CA TYR A 344 19.96 -4.29 -3.52
C TYR A 344 21.27 -4.81 -4.12
N LEU A 345 22.18 -3.94 -4.58
CA LEU A 345 23.53 -4.36 -4.95
C LEU A 345 24.34 -4.86 -3.74
N ASP A 346 23.94 -4.52 -2.53
CA ASP A 346 24.43 -5.06 -1.27
C ASP A 346 23.22 -5.54 -0.43
N PRO A 347 22.98 -6.87 -0.35
CA PRO A 347 21.81 -7.42 0.35
C PRO A 347 21.68 -6.98 1.81
N GLU A 348 22.79 -6.84 2.54
CA GLU A 348 22.74 -6.38 3.94
C GLU A 348 22.38 -4.90 4.03
N LYS A 349 22.90 -4.09 3.11
CA LYS A 349 22.49 -2.69 3.00
C LYS A 349 21.01 -2.56 2.65
N ALA A 350 20.51 -3.35 1.70
CA ALA A 350 19.09 -3.37 1.37
C ALA A 350 18.24 -3.71 2.60
N ARG A 351 18.60 -4.77 3.32
CA ARG A 351 17.90 -5.21 4.55
C ARG A 351 17.77 -4.11 5.59
N GLN A 352 18.82 -3.29 5.75
CA GLN A 352 18.88 -2.23 6.76
C GLN A 352 18.24 -0.91 6.31
N SER A 353 18.44 -0.52 5.04
CA SER A 353 18.02 0.79 4.52
C SER A 353 16.62 0.80 3.94
N VAL A 354 16.14 -0.31 3.35
CA VAL A 354 14.79 -0.40 2.78
C VAL A 354 13.79 -0.61 3.92
N PRO A 355 12.88 0.35 4.20
CA PRO A 355 11.99 0.27 5.36
C PRO A 355 11.15 -1.00 5.41
N THR A 356 10.59 -1.42 4.26
CA THR A 356 9.81 -2.67 4.16
C THR A 356 10.62 -3.89 4.61
N LEU A 357 11.86 -4.03 4.11
CA LEU A 357 12.75 -5.14 4.50
C LEU A 357 13.12 -5.07 5.99
N ARG A 358 13.46 -3.87 6.48
CA ARG A 358 13.83 -3.67 7.88
C ARG A 358 12.69 -4.03 8.82
N MET A 359 11.45 -3.66 8.49
CA MET A 359 10.26 -4.01 9.29
C MET A 359 9.99 -5.52 9.29
N ILE A 360 10.13 -6.19 8.14
CA ILE A 360 9.93 -7.65 8.03
C ILE A 360 11.01 -8.39 8.83
N THR A 361 12.27 -7.98 8.71
CA THR A 361 13.43 -8.67 9.30
C THR A 361 13.78 -8.21 10.72
N CYS A 362 12.98 -7.33 11.33
CA CYS A 362 13.24 -6.82 12.68
C CYS A 362 13.13 -7.96 13.72
N PRO A 363 14.19 -8.22 14.52
CA PRO A 363 14.16 -9.28 15.51
C PRO A 363 13.10 -9.06 16.61
N PRO A 364 12.40 -10.10 17.09
CA PRO A 364 11.38 -9.97 18.13
C PRO A 364 11.89 -9.31 19.42
N ALA A 365 13.16 -9.54 19.79
CA ALA A 365 13.78 -8.93 20.95
C ALA A 365 13.90 -7.39 20.83
N GLU A 366 14.11 -6.87 19.62
CA GLU A 366 14.13 -5.43 19.36
C GLU A 366 12.73 -4.83 19.41
N LEU A 367 11.73 -5.52 18.84
CA LEU A 367 10.32 -5.14 18.93
C LEU A 367 9.84 -5.10 20.38
N ALA A 368 10.24 -6.07 21.21
CA ALA A 368 9.93 -6.07 22.63
C ALA A 368 10.56 -4.87 23.38
N LYS A 369 11.78 -4.47 23.02
CA LYS A 369 12.42 -3.25 23.55
C LYS A 369 11.67 -2.00 23.10
N ALA A 370 11.30 -1.93 21.82
CA ALA A 370 10.52 -0.82 21.25
C ALA A 370 9.14 -0.70 21.92
N ALA A 371 8.44 -1.82 22.12
CA ALA A 371 7.16 -1.87 22.84
C ALA A 371 7.27 -1.32 24.26
N ARG A 372 8.28 -1.76 25.03
CA ARG A 372 8.51 -1.25 26.39
C ARG A 372 8.83 0.25 26.38
N SER A 373 9.63 0.72 25.43
CA SER A 373 9.96 2.14 25.28
C SER A 373 8.71 2.98 25.00
N LEU A 374 7.89 2.55 24.03
CA LEU A 374 6.63 3.20 23.68
C LEU A 374 5.66 3.20 24.86
N ALA A 375 5.45 2.03 25.50
CA ALA A 375 4.56 1.90 26.66
C ALA A 375 4.98 2.82 27.80
N ASN A 376 6.27 2.93 28.11
CA ASN A 376 6.78 3.84 29.15
C ASN A 376 6.52 5.30 28.81
N LYS A 377 6.69 5.70 27.54
CA LYS A 377 6.38 7.05 27.09
C LYS A 377 4.88 7.35 27.18
N LEU A 378 4.03 6.40 26.80
CA LEU A 378 2.59 6.55 26.90
C LEU A 378 2.11 6.59 28.35
N ARG A 379 2.64 5.76 29.25
CA ARG A 379 2.30 5.82 30.69
C ARG A 379 2.60 7.19 31.30
N LYS A 380 3.79 7.73 31.02
CA LYS A 380 4.18 9.08 31.48
C LYS A 380 3.33 10.18 30.85
N GLY A 381 2.87 9.96 29.63
CA GLY A 381 2.16 10.97 28.85
C GLY A 381 0.64 10.96 29.03
N LEU A 382 0.01 9.80 29.22
CA LEU A 382 -1.44 9.65 29.23
C LEU A 382 -2.04 9.65 30.63
N ASN A 383 -1.29 9.19 31.65
CA ASN A 383 -1.79 9.16 33.03
C ASN A 383 -1.62 10.54 33.69
N THR A 384 -2.55 11.44 33.37
CA THR A 384 -2.75 12.73 34.05
C THR A 384 -3.94 12.64 35.00
N GLN A 385 -4.22 13.68 35.80
CA GLN A 385 -5.33 13.66 36.77
C GLN A 385 -6.72 13.44 36.13
N GLU A 386 -6.86 13.70 34.82
CA GLU A 386 -8.15 13.64 34.10
C GLU A 386 -8.30 12.39 33.23
N THR A 387 -7.21 11.71 32.87
CA THR A 387 -7.19 10.57 31.96
C THR A 387 -6.42 9.42 32.57
N LEU A 388 -7.11 8.31 32.86
CA LEU A 388 -6.49 7.08 33.36
C LEU A 388 -6.54 6.01 32.27
N CYS A 389 -5.35 5.55 31.86
CA CYS A 389 -5.19 4.45 30.93
C CYS A 389 -4.38 3.33 31.59
N GLU A 390 -4.92 2.11 31.57
CA GLU A 390 -4.10 0.94 31.81
C GLU A 390 -3.27 0.67 30.55
N ILE A 391 -1.95 0.58 30.72
CA ILE A 391 -1.01 0.37 29.61
C ILE A 391 -0.08 -0.77 29.97
N ASP A 392 -0.07 -1.80 29.14
CA ASP A 392 0.76 -2.99 29.29
C ASP A 392 1.36 -3.41 27.94
N VAL A 393 2.19 -4.46 27.96
CA VAL A 393 2.75 -5.06 26.75
C VAL A 393 2.40 -6.53 26.68
N ARG A 394 2.14 -7.05 25.48
CA ARG A 394 1.78 -8.46 25.25
C ARG A 394 2.51 -9.00 24.03
N GLU A 395 3.03 -10.22 24.10
CA GLU A 395 3.54 -10.95 22.94
C GLU A 395 2.39 -11.26 21.97
N ASP A 396 2.64 -11.08 20.68
CA ASP A 396 1.68 -11.36 19.62
C ASP A 396 2.40 -11.57 18.29
N VAL A 397 1.67 -11.50 17.19
CA VAL A 397 2.15 -11.63 15.83
C VAL A 397 1.75 -10.42 14.99
N SER A 398 2.59 -10.11 14.02
CA SER A 398 2.38 -9.13 12.97
C SER A 398 2.24 -9.84 11.62
N ARG A 399 1.84 -9.10 10.59
CA ARG A 399 1.68 -9.66 9.23
C ARG A 399 2.56 -8.91 8.24
N VAL A 400 3.13 -9.63 7.27
CA VAL A 400 3.80 -8.97 6.15
C VAL A 400 2.78 -8.14 5.35
N GLY A 401 1.62 -8.70 5.04
CA GLY A 401 0.57 -8.00 4.27
C GLY A 401 0.87 -7.93 2.77
N GLY A 402 0.06 -7.15 2.04
CA GLY A 402 0.35 -6.78 0.64
C GLY A 402 0.25 -7.90 -0.39
N GLY A 403 -0.28 -9.06 0.01
CA GLY A 403 -0.23 -10.27 -0.81
C GLY A 403 1.18 -10.83 -0.90
N ALA A 404 1.82 -11.07 0.25
CA ALA A 404 2.97 -11.97 0.40
C ALA A 404 2.86 -12.67 1.77
N PHE A 405 3.43 -13.86 1.89
CA PHE A 405 3.47 -14.65 3.15
C PHE A 405 2.14 -14.75 3.92
N PRO A 406 1.01 -15.11 3.29
CA PRO A 406 -0.31 -15.03 3.93
C PRO A 406 -0.51 -16.05 5.06
N GLN A 407 0.32 -17.09 5.14
CA GLN A 407 0.28 -18.11 6.19
C GLN A 407 1.20 -17.85 7.38
N TYR A 408 2.19 -16.98 7.22
CA TYR A 408 3.25 -16.85 8.22
C TYR A 408 3.02 -15.65 9.11
N ASP A 409 3.28 -15.88 10.38
CA ASP A 409 3.22 -14.89 11.44
C ASP A 409 4.62 -14.37 11.75
N LEU A 410 4.71 -13.06 12.00
CA LEU A 410 5.93 -12.43 12.45
C LEU A 410 5.83 -12.12 13.94
N PRO A 411 6.60 -12.77 14.83
CA PRO A 411 6.50 -12.50 16.27
C PRO A 411 6.77 -11.03 16.62
N THR A 412 5.93 -10.43 17.45
CA THR A 412 6.00 -9.03 17.92
C THR A 412 5.66 -8.91 19.40
N THR A 413 5.74 -7.69 19.92
CA THR A 413 5.19 -7.32 21.21
C THR A 413 4.34 -6.07 21.03
N LEU A 414 3.04 -6.18 21.31
CA LEU A 414 2.09 -5.08 21.22
C LEU A 414 2.15 -4.22 22.48
N VAL A 415 1.86 -2.93 22.33
CA VAL A 415 1.50 -2.04 23.44
C VAL A 415 -0.02 -1.98 23.50
N ARG A 416 -0.60 -2.38 24.62
CA ARG A 416 -2.05 -2.39 24.83
C ARG A 416 -2.47 -1.18 25.66
N ILE A 417 -3.56 -0.54 25.25
CA ILE A 417 -4.11 0.65 25.92
C ILE A 417 -5.58 0.38 26.24
N ARG A 418 -5.95 0.48 27.52
CA ARG A 418 -7.34 0.41 27.99
C ARG A 418 -7.71 1.73 28.67
N PRO A 419 -8.50 2.58 28.01
CA PRO A 419 -8.96 3.83 28.62
C PRO A 419 -10.08 3.56 29.62
N ALA A 420 -10.05 4.20 30.79
CA ALA A 420 -11.13 4.10 31.77
C ALA A 420 -12.37 4.97 31.42
N GLY A 421 -12.17 6.02 30.62
CA GLY A 421 -13.19 7.07 30.40
C GLY A 421 -13.97 6.99 29.08
N CYS A 422 -13.67 6.04 28.18
CA CYS A 422 -14.35 5.92 26.90
C CYS A 422 -14.31 4.49 26.34
N SER A 423 -15.17 4.20 25.36
CA SER A 423 -15.12 2.91 24.66
C SER A 423 -13.99 2.88 23.63
N LEU A 424 -13.46 1.68 23.35
CA LEU A 424 -12.42 1.48 22.33
C LEU A 424 -12.90 1.84 20.93
N THR A 425 -14.18 1.64 20.63
CA THR A 425 -14.80 2.05 19.37
C THR A 425 -14.81 3.56 19.21
N ALA A 426 -15.17 4.30 20.28
CA ALA A 426 -15.11 5.76 20.28
C ALA A 426 -13.68 6.27 20.15
N LEU A 427 -12.72 5.66 20.85
CA LEU A 427 -11.30 5.99 20.71
C LEU A 427 -10.81 5.77 19.28
N LYS A 428 -11.11 4.63 18.67
CA LYS A 428 -10.75 4.34 17.27
C LYS A 428 -11.35 5.37 16.31
N ALA A 429 -12.62 5.72 16.47
CA ALA A 429 -13.27 6.73 15.63
C ALA A 429 -12.59 8.11 15.79
N ALA A 430 -12.28 8.51 17.02
CA ALA A 430 -11.59 9.75 17.30
C ALA A 430 -10.16 9.79 16.71
N LEU A 431 -9.42 8.67 16.77
CA LEU A 431 -8.08 8.56 16.18
C LEU A 431 -8.05 8.64 14.65
N LEU A 432 -9.15 8.34 13.96
CA LEU A 432 -9.25 8.55 12.51
C LEU A 432 -9.41 10.03 12.13
N GLU A 433 -9.85 10.86 13.08
CA GLU A 433 -10.06 12.29 12.92
C GLU A 433 -8.87 13.15 13.37
N THR A 434 -7.84 12.54 13.98
CA THR A 434 -6.60 13.24 14.35
C THR A 434 -5.73 13.57 13.14
N VAL A 435 -4.74 14.44 13.34
CA VAL A 435 -3.76 14.82 12.31
C VAL A 435 -2.34 14.56 12.82
N PRO A 436 -1.61 13.57 12.24
CA PRO A 436 -2.12 12.52 11.34
C PRO A 436 -3.10 11.56 12.06
N PRO A 437 -3.92 10.79 11.32
CA PRO A 437 -4.70 9.72 11.91
C PRO A 437 -3.78 8.59 12.40
N LEU A 438 -4.17 7.92 13.49
CA LEU A 438 -3.50 6.74 14.03
C LEU A 438 -4.35 5.50 13.86
N ILE A 439 -3.78 4.48 13.22
CA ILE A 439 -4.45 3.21 12.96
C ILE A 439 -3.75 2.12 13.77
N GLY A 440 -4.49 1.47 14.67
CA GLY A 440 -4.05 0.33 15.47
C GLY A 440 -5.05 -0.83 15.38
N ARG A 441 -4.90 -1.83 16.24
CA ARG A 441 -5.81 -2.99 16.32
C ARG A 441 -6.76 -2.87 17.51
N LEU A 442 -7.92 -3.52 17.40
CA LEU A 442 -8.87 -3.70 18.50
C LEU A 442 -8.94 -5.18 18.82
N GLU A 443 -8.28 -5.59 19.91
CA GLU A 443 -8.08 -6.99 20.29
C GLU A 443 -8.05 -7.10 21.82
N ASP A 444 -8.61 -8.18 22.38
CA ASP A 444 -8.61 -8.49 23.83
C ASP A 444 -8.96 -7.30 24.73
N ASP A 445 -10.06 -6.61 24.39
CA ASP A 445 -10.55 -5.40 25.08
C ASP A 445 -9.46 -4.33 25.27
N ALA A 446 -8.58 -4.16 24.27
CA ALA A 446 -7.60 -3.09 24.22
C ALA A 446 -7.46 -2.47 22.82
N PHE A 447 -6.99 -1.22 22.80
CA PHE A 447 -6.42 -0.62 21.59
C PHE A 447 -4.93 -0.96 21.53
N CYS A 448 -4.53 -1.73 20.53
CA CYS A 448 -3.19 -2.28 20.40
C CYS A 448 -2.37 -1.51 19.36
N LEU A 449 -1.14 -1.17 19.74
CA LEU A 449 -0.13 -0.59 18.88
C LEU A 449 1.01 -1.58 18.65
N ASP A 450 1.28 -1.92 17.40
CA ASP A 450 2.41 -2.77 17.01
C ASP A 450 3.62 -1.89 16.65
N PRO A 451 4.73 -1.96 17.41
CA PRO A 451 5.93 -1.18 17.14
C PRO A 451 6.61 -1.52 15.81
N ARG A 452 6.30 -2.65 15.17
CA ARG A 452 6.96 -3.05 13.91
C ARG A 452 6.83 -1.99 12.82
N THR A 453 5.69 -1.33 12.75
CA THR A 453 5.37 -0.34 11.71
C THR A 453 5.44 1.11 12.21
N LEU A 454 5.98 1.32 13.42
CA LEU A 454 6.18 2.64 14.01
C LEU A 454 7.68 2.96 14.16
N ASP A 455 8.11 4.07 13.61
CA ASP A 455 9.44 4.63 13.86
C ASP A 455 9.47 5.34 15.21
N ILE A 456 10.59 5.25 15.94
CA ILE A 456 10.76 5.92 17.24
C ILE A 456 10.53 7.44 17.15
N ARG A 457 10.82 8.04 15.99
CA ARG A 457 10.59 9.46 15.70
C ARG A 457 9.11 9.82 15.67
N GLU A 458 8.21 8.85 15.46
CA GLU A 458 6.76 9.04 15.42
C GLU A 458 6.12 8.95 16.82
N TYR A 459 6.85 8.47 17.84
CA TYR A 459 6.28 8.31 19.19
C TYR A 459 5.74 9.62 19.82
N PRO A 460 6.35 10.81 19.62
CA PRO A 460 5.74 12.07 20.05
C PRO A 460 4.37 12.31 19.40
N ASP A 461 4.22 12.03 18.10
CA ASP A 461 2.96 12.19 17.40
C ASP A 461 1.92 11.17 17.87
N VAL A 462 2.30 9.91 18.04
CA VAL A 462 1.44 8.86 18.62
C VAL A 462 0.88 9.31 19.98
N LEU A 463 1.72 9.81 20.88
CA LEU A 463 1.28 10.31 22.18
C LEU A 463 0.33 11.52 22.03
N ARG A 464 0.67 12.47 21.17
CA ARG A 464 -0.13 13.68 20.94
C ARG A 464 -1.53 13.34 20.44
N VAL A 465 -1.64 12.47 19.42
CA VAL A 465 -2.93 12.11 18.83
C VAL A 465 -3.75 11.21 19.76
N LEU A 466 -3.12 10.36 20.57
CA LEU A 466 -3.82 9.58 21.59
C LEU A 466 -4.46 10.48 22.65
N ARG A 467 -3.74 11.49 23.16
CA ARG A 467 -4.32 12.47 24.10
C ARG A 467 -5.54 13.16 23.50
N GLN A 468 -5.37 13.71 22.29
CA GLN A 468 -6.45 14.39 21.58
C GLN A 468 -7.67 13.48 21.40
N ALA A 469 -7.46 12.22 20.99
CA ALA A 469 -8.55 11.29 20.75
C ALA A 469 -9.24 10.83 22.03
N LEU A 470 -8.51 10.64 23.13
CA LEU A 470 -9.06 10.30 24.44
C LEU A 470 -9.94 11.43 24.98
N ASP A 471 -9.51 12.68 24.84
CA ASP A 471 -10.30 13.85 25.26
C ASP A 471 -11.59 13.95 24.46
N THR A 472 -11.51 13.77 23.13
CA THR A 472 -12.69 13.79 22.24
C THR A 472 -13.66 12.64 22.53
N ALA A 473 -13.15 11.43 22.70
CA ALA A 473 -13.96 10.24 22.94
C ALA A 473 -14.68 10.30 24.31
N SER A 474 -14.01 10.83 25.34
CA SER A 474 -14.58 10.98 26.68
C SER A 474 -15.74 11.98 26.72
N ARG A 475 -15.72 13.02 25.86
CA ARG A 475 -16.82 13.99 25.72
C ARG A 475 -18.07 13.42 25.05
N HIS A 476 -17.94 12.37 24.24
CA HIS A 476 -19.08 11.73 23.56
C HIS A 476 -19.77 10.65 24.41
N THR A 477 -19.18 10.31 25.56
CA THR A 477 -19.69 9.27 26.47
C THR A 477 -20.36 9.88 27.73
N ARG A 478 -20.25 11.20 27.92
CA ARG A 478 -21.00 11.99 28.91
C ARG A 478 -22.17 12.66 28.21
#